data_AF-D8M5G0-F1
#
_entry.id   AF-D8M5G0-F1
#
_cell.length_a   1.000
_cell.length_b   1.000
_cell.length_c   1.000
_cell.angle_alpha   90.00
_cell.angle_beta   90.00
_cell.angle_gamma   90.00
#
_symmetry.space_group_name_H-M   'P 1'
#
loop_
_entity.id
_entity.type
_entity.pdbx_description
1 polymer ?
#
loop_
_entity_poly.entity_id
_entity_poly.type
_entity_poly.pdbx_seq_one_letter_code
_entity_poly.pdbx_strand_id
1 'polypeptide(L)'
;MPDGFEIRICNALTILRSIAGYNEIAINLASSHLLYFMCPLIETNNPRFSNIRKVGIAVFVEVTSGNKDPFIYQTFVDDGILNVCLNVIERVDLKEKGGIMLMLNNILCFDMSFCEKLNNVLLDKIYNALVIYENEIKKSPQETAKLKDCIENIRRCIHANEYNGYAA
;
A
#
# COMPACT_ATOMS: atom_id res chain seq x y z
N MET A 1 -4.79 -22.93 16.15
CA MET A 1 -3.53 -22.47 15.55
C MET A 1 -2.44 -22.89 16.50
N PRO A 2 -1.34 -23.53 16.04
CA PRO A 2 -0.27 -23.95 16.94
C PRO A 2 0.29 -22.75 17.71
N ASP A 3 0.67 -22.98 18.97
CA ASP A 3 1.28 -21.93 19.79
C ASP A 3 2.52 -21.35 19.10
N GLY A 4 2.60 -20.02 19.07
CA GLY A 4 3.71 -19.30 18.46
C GLY A 4 3.72 -19.23 16.92
N PHE A 5 2.72 -19.76 16.22
CA PHE A 5 2.62 -19.65 14.75
C PHE A 5 2.63 -18.19 14.27
N GLU A 6 1.79 -17.34 14.87
CA GLU A 6 1.70 -15.93 14.53
C GLU A 6 3.04 -15.21 14.72
N ILE A 7 3.71 -15.48 15.85
CA ILE A 7 5.03 -14.90 16.18
C ILE A 7 6.05 -15.30 15.12
N ARG A 8 6.09 -16.57 14.71
CA ARG A 8 7.06 -17.05 13.70
C ARG A 8 6.85 -16.36 12.35
N ILE A 9 5.61 -16.21 11.90
CA ILE A 9 5.31 -15.49 10.65
C ILE A 9 5.68 -14.01 10.78
N CYS A 10 5.28 -13.34 11.85
CA CYS A 10 5.61 -11.94 12.08
C CYS A 10 7.13 -11.70 12.13
N ASN A 11 7.90 -12.62 12.72
CA ASN A 11 9.36 -12.54 12.75
C ASN A 11 9.94 -12.68 11.34
N ALA A 12 9.48 -13.65 10.54
CA ALA A 12 9.92 -13.82 9.16
C ALA A 12 9.61 -12.58 8.29
N LEU A 13 8.39 -12.05 8.40
CA LEU A 13 7.99 -10.83 7.69
C LEU A 13 8.76 -9.60 8.17
N THR A 14 9.14 -9.54 9.44
CA THR A 14 9.94 -8.43 9.98
C THR A 14 11.38 -8.47 9.46
N ILE A 15 11.97 -9.66 9.32
CA ILE A 15 13.26 -9.82 8.65
C ILE A 15 13.15 -9.37 7.20
N LEU A 16 12.13 -9.85 6.47
CA LEU A 16 11.89 -9.45 5.08
C LEU A 16 11.73 -7.93 4.96
N ARG A 17 10.95 -7.31 5.85
CA ARG A 17 10.81 -5.86 5.91
C ARG A 17 12.16 -5.17 6.12
N SER A 18 12.98 -5.64 7.06
CA SER A 18 14.26 -4.99 7.38
C SER A 18 15.24 -4.94 6.21
N ILE A 19 15.14 -5.90 5.28
CA ILE A 19 15.99 -5.96 4.08
C ILE A 19 15.32 -5.35 2.85
N ALA A 20 13.99 -5.19 2.85
CA ALA A 20 13.24 -4.62 1.72
C ALA A 20 13.54 -3.13 1.47
N GLY A 21 14.10 -2.41 2.45
CA GLY A 21 14.53 -1.02 2.27
C GLY A 21 15.78 -0.84 1.41
N TYR A 22 16.48 -1.93 1.06
CA TYR A 22 17.60 -1.88 0.11
C TYR A 22 17.08 -2.01 -1.31
N ASN A 23 17.35 -1.02 -2.17
CA ASN A 23 16.76 -0.94 -3.51
C ASN A 23 16.94 -2.22 -4.35
N GLU A 24 18.14 -2.78 -4.37
CA GLU A 24 18.45 -4.03 -5.10
C GLU A 24 17.62 -5.21 -4.59
N ILE A 25 17.43 -5.31 -3.27
CA ILE A 25 16.61 -6.37 -2.68
C ILE A 25 15.13 -6.15 -3.04
N ALA A 26 14.61 -4.93 -2.93
CA ALA A 26 13.24 -4.62 -3.33
C ALA A 26 12.95 -4.95 -4.81
N ILE A 27 13.88 -4.65 -5.73
CA ILE A 27 13.76 -5.02 -7.14
C ILE A 27 13.74 -6.55 -7.29
N ASN A 28 14.61 -7.27 -6.56
CA ASN A 28 14.63 -8.73 -6.57
C ASN A 28 13.34 -9.35 -5.99
N LEU A 29 12.78 -8.76 -4.94
CA LEU A 29 11.50 -9.19 -4.36
C LEU A 29 10.33 -8.98 -5.32
N ALA A 30 10.32 -7.87 -6.05
CA ALA A 30 9.32 -7.58 -7.08
C ALA A 30 9.47 -8.53 -8.28
N SER A 31 10.68 -8.66 -8.85
CA SER A 31 10.94 -9.49 -10.04
C SER A 31 10.78 -10.98 -9.82
N SER A 32 10.91 -11.45 -8.58
CA SER A 32 10.63 -12.85 -8.20
C SER A 32 9.17 -13.12 -7.86
N HIS A 33 8.29 -12.11 -7.95
CA HIS A 33 6.89 -12.17 -7.54
C HIS A 33 6.70 -12.61 -6.07
N LEU A 34 7.71 -12.46 -5.21
CA LEU A 34 7.60 -12.83 -3.79
C LEU A 34 6.56 -12.00 -3.06
N LEU A 35 6.36 -10.74 -3.48
CA LEU A 35 5.36 -9.84 -2.92
C LEU A 35 3.93 -10.34 -3.16
N TYR A 36 3.66 -10.96 -4.31
CA TYR A 36 2.35 -11.54 -4.64
C TYR A 36 1.94 -12.64 -3.65
N PHE A 37 2.89 -13.48 -3.21
CA PHE A 37 2.62 -14.55 -2.24
C PHE A 37 2.20 -14.03 -0.86
N MET A 38 2.39 -12.74 -0.58
CA MET A 38 1.92 -12.11 0.66
C MET A 38 0.46 -11.67 0.58
N CYS A 39 -0.13 -11.55 -0.62
CA CYS A 39 -1.52 -11.09 -0.79
C CYS A 39 -2.55 -11.88 0.04
N PRO A 40 -2.53 -13.23 0.12
CA PRO A 40 -3.47 -13.98 0.95
C PRO A 40 -3.37 -13.64 2.45
N LEU A 41 -2.17 -13.24 2.91
CA LEU A 41 -1.97 -12.78 4.28
C LEU A 41 -2.64 -11.43 4.51
N ILE A 42 -2.73 -10.57 3.49
CA ILE A 42 -3.40 -9.26 3.54
C ILE A 42 -4.92 -9.42 3.44
N GLU A 43 -5.41 -10.29 2.56
CA GLU A 43 -6.84 -10.47 2.31
C GLU A 43 -7.59 -11.10 3.48
N THR A 44 -6.91 -11.81 4.38
CA THR A 44 -7.55 -12.53 5.48
C THR A 44 -8.45 -11.64 6.34
N ASN A 45 -9.71 -12.04 6.48
CA ASN A 45 -10.70 -11.32 7.29
C ASN A 45 -10.65 -11.69 8.77
N ASN A 46 -9.84 -12.69 9.12
CA ASN A 46 -9.82 -13.20 10.48
C ASN A 46 -9.04 -12.21 11.39
N PRO A 47 -9.67 -11.66 12.43
CA PRO A 47 -9.03 -10.68 13.32
C PRO A 47 -7.75 -11.20 13.99
N ARG A 48 -7.63 -12.52 14.19
CA ARG A 48 -6.43 -13.16 14.76
C ARG A 48 -5.18 -13.01 13.89
N PHE A 49 -5.33 -12.63 12.63
CA PHE A 49 -4.21 -12.37 11.72
C PHE A 49 -3.89 -10.88 11.57
N SER A 50 -4.49 -10.00 12.39
CA SER A 50 -4.27 -8.55 12.29
C SER A 50 -2.79 -8.18 12.39
N ASN A 51 -2.01 -8.80 13.28
CA ASN A 51 -0.58 -8.48 13.35
C ASN A 51 0.17 -8.96 12.11
N ILE A 52 -0.14 -10.16 11.60
CA ILE A 52 0.44 -10.65 10.35
C ILE A 52 0.13 -9.70 9.20
N ARG A 53 -1.12 -9.23 9.07
CA ARG A 53 -1.50 -8.21 8.07
C ARG A 53 -0.72 -6.92 8.24
N LYS A 54 -0.63 -6.38 9.45
CA LYS A 54 0.13 -5.15 9.75
C LYS A 54 1.59 -5.26 9.31
N VAL A 55 2.25 -6.36 9.67
CA VAL A 55 3.65 -6.57 9.29
C VAL A 55 3.77 -6.82 7.78
N GLY A 56 2.82 -7.52 7.17
CA GLY A 56 2.76 -7.72 5.72
C GLY A 56 2.61 -6.40 4.94
N ILE A 57 1.68 -5.54 5.33
CA ILE A 57 1.51 -4.19 4.77
C ILE A 57 2.79 -3.38 4.98
N ALA A 58 3.44 -3.50 6.14
CA ALA A 58 4.69 -2.80 6.40
C ALA A 58 5.85 -3.24 5.48
N VAL A 59 5.89 -4.50 5.03
CA VAL A 59 6.83 -4.93 3.98
C VAL A 59 6.55 -4.18 2.67
N PHE A 60 5.29 -4.08 2.26
CA PHE A 60 4.92 -3.36 1.03
C PHE A 60 5.26 -1.86 1.11
N VAL A 61 5.04 -1.24 2.27
CA VAL A 61 5.47 0.14 2.53
C VAL A 61 6.98 0.27 2.37
N GLU A 62 7.75 -0.66 2.94
CA GLU A 62 9.22 -0.59 2.88
C GLU A 62 9.74 -0.76 1.45
N VAL A 63 9.20 -1.72 0.69
CA VAL A 63 9.56 -1.96 -0.72
C VAL A 63 9.33 -0.70 -1.58
N THR A 64 8.22 0.01 -1.32
CA THR A 64 7.85 1.21 -2.07
C THR A 64 8.53 2.48 -1.56
N SER A 65 9.05 2.46 -0.33
CA SER A 65 9.64 3.62 0.34
C SER A 65 11.05 3.91 -0.18
N GLY A 66 11.24 5.08 -0.80
CA GLY A 66 12.57 5.55 -1.22
C GLY A 66 13.16 4.83 -2.43
N ASN A 67 12.48 3.81 -2.95
CA ASN A 67 12.83 3.19 -4.20
C ASN A 67 12.48 4.12 -5.36
N LYS A 68 13.25 4.07 -6.44
CA LYS A 68 13.04 4.94 -7.61
C LYS A 68 12.92 4.18 -8.91
N ASP A 69 12.69 2.88 -8.82
CA ASP A 69 12.55 2.03 -9.98
C ASP A 69 11.08 1.92 -10.37
N PRO A 70 10.66 2.42 -11.55
CA PRO A 70 9.30 2.28 -12.05
C PRO A 70 8.82 0.82 -12.10
N PHE A 71 9.73 -0.14 -12.26
CA PHE A 71 9.41 -1.57 -12.31
C PHE A 71 8.71 -2.06 -11.05
N ILE A 72 9.11 -1.58 -9.88
CA ILE A 72 8.50 -1.98 -8.61
C ILE A 72 7.04 -1.55 -8.59
N TYR A 73 6.77 -0.29 -8.93
CA TYR A 73 5.40 0.25 -8.91
C TYR A 73 4.51 -0.42 -9.95
N GLN A 74 5.06 -0.71 -11.13
CA GLN A 74 4.35 -1.49 -12.15
C GLN A 74 4.00 -2.89 -11.64
N THR A 75 4.92 -3.57 -10.96
CA THR A 75 4.68 -4.89 -10.35
C THR A 75 3.51 -4.84 -9.36
N PHE A 76 3.40 -3.77 -8.54
CA PHE A 76 2.27 -3.62 -7.60
C PHE A 76 0.91 -3.55 -8.30
N VAL A 77 0.86 -3.02 -9.52
CA VAL A 77 -0.36 -2.93 -10.32
C VAL A 77 -0.60 -4.25 -11.05
N ASP A 78 0.41 -4.76 -11.75
CA ASP A 78 0.30 -5.95 -12.63
C ASP A 78 0.01 -7.23 -11.83
N ASP A 79 0.67 -7.40 -10.68
CA ASP A 79 0.43 -8.55 -9.78
C ASP A 79 -0.86 -8.37 -8.95
N GLY A 80 -1.57 -7.25 -9.10
CA GLY A 80 -2.81 -6.97 -8.39
C GLY A 80 -2.63 -6.70 -6.89
N ILE A 81 -1.40 -6.51 -6.41
CA ILE A 81 -1.08 -6.23 -4.99
C ILE A 81 -1.80 -4.96 -4.51
N LEU A 82 -1.80 -3.91 -5.34
CA LEU A 82 -2.49 -2.67 -5.02
C LEU A 82 -3.99 -2.88 -4.87
N ASN A 83 -4.59 -3.68 -5.76
CA ASN A 83 -6.01 -4.00 -5.72
C ASN A 83 -6.39 -4.78 -4.46
N VAL A 84 -5.55 -5.73 -4.04
CA VAL A 84 -5.71 -6.47 -2.78
C VAL A 84 -5.74 -5.51 -1.58
N CYS A 85 -4.76 -4.61 -1.49
CA CYS A 85 -4.68 -3.63 -0.41
C CYS A 85 -5.91 -2.70 -0.37
N LEU A 86 -6.40 -2.26 -1.52
CA LEU A 86 -7.59 -1.41 -1.61
C LEU A 86 -8.87 -2.16 -1.20
N ASN A 87 -9.00 -3.44 -1.57
CA ASN A 87 -10.19 -4.24 -1.25
C ASN A 87 -10.36 -4.53 0.25
N VAL A 88 -9.27 -4.50 1.03
CA VAL A 88 -9.34 -4.74 2.48
C VAL A 88 -9.63 -3.47 3.28
N ILE A 89 -9.60 -2.30 2.65
CA ILE A 89 -9.53 -1.04 3.40
C ILE A 89 -10.75 -0.82 4.30
N GLU A 90 -11.96 -1.15 3.82
CA GLU A 90 -13.22 -0.98 4.57
C GLU A 90 -13.26 -1.76 5.89
N ARG A 91 -12.49 -2.85 6.01
CA ARG A 91 -12.61 -3.83 7.10
C ARG A 91 -11.41 -3.90 8.04
N VAL A 92 -10.27 -3.31 7.69
CA VAL A 92 -9.06 -3.33 8.53
C VAL A 92 -9.02 -2.16 9.50
N ASP A 93 -8.16 -2.22 10.53
CA ASP A 93 -8.07 -1.13 11.50
C ASP A 93 -7.34 0.12 10.96
N LEU A 94 -7.37 1.21 11.73
CA LEU A 94 -6.80 2.50 11.31
C LEU A 94 -5.30 2.43 11.00
N LYS A 95 -4.54 1.59 11.73
CA LYS A 95 -3.09 1.44 11.50
C LYS A 95 -2.82 0.72 10.19
N GLU A 96 -3.60 -0.32 9.89
CA GLU A 96 -3.54 -1.03 8.62
C GLU A 96 -3.90 -0.11 7.45
N LYS A 97 -4.99 0.67 7.58
CA LYS A 97 -5.36 1.69 6.59
C LYS A 97 -4.24 2.71 6.36
N GLY A 98 -3.62 3.20 7.44
CA GLY A 98 -2.50 4.15 7.35
C GLY A 98 -1.30 3.57 6.59
N GLY A 99 -0.99 2.29 6.78
CA GLY A 99 0.05 1.60 6.00
C GLY A 99 -0.29 1.51 4.51
N ILE A 100 -1.54 1.16 4.17
CA ILE A 100 -2.02 1.13 2.78
C ILE A 100 -1.93 2.52 2.14
N MET A 101 -2.29 3.57 2.88
CA MET A 101 -2.20 4.96 2.40
C MET A 101 -0.76 5.42 2.17
N LEU A 102 0.15 5.05 3.07
CA LEU A 102 1.57 5.36 2.88
C LEU A 102 2.16 4.65 1.65
N MET A 103 1.80 3.39 1.45
CA MET A 103 2.18 2.63 0.25
C MET A 103 1.61 3.28 -1.03
N LEU A 104 0.33 3.68 -1.02
CA LEU A 104 -0.30 4.43 -2.11
C LEU A 104 0.44 5.73 -2.42
N ASN A 105 0.74 6.53 -1.41
CA ASN A 105 1.49 7.77 -1.57
C ASN A 105 2.88 7.50 -2.18
N ASN A 106 3.58 6.46 -1.74
CA ASN A 106 4.87 6.10 -2.32
C ASN A 106 4.77 5.72 -3.81
N ILE A 107 3.76 4.94 -4.18
CA ILE A 107 3.53 4.49 -5.57
C ILE A 107 3.15 5.68 -6.46
N LEU A 108 2.17 6.48 -6.04
CA LEU A 108 1.56 7.52 -6.88
C LEU A 108 2.43 8.78 -6.97
N CYS A 109 3.12 9.15 -5.89
CA CYS A 109 3.92 10.35 -5.84
C CYS A 109 5.36 10.14 -6.35
N PHE A 110 5.74 8.93 -6.73
CA PHE A 110 7.06 8.66 -7.30
C PHE A 110 7.21 9.29 -8.70
N ASP A 111 6.26 9.03 -9.58
CA ASP A 111 6.24 9.54 -10.95
C ASP A 111 4.80 9.83 -11.37
N MET A 112 4.52 11.09 -11.68
CA MET A 112 3.18 11.53 -12.09
C MET A 112 2.70 10.80 -13.36
N SER A 113 3.63 10.41 -14.25
CA SER A 113 3.30 9.63 -15.45
C SER A 113 2.87 8.19 -15.14
N PHE A 114 3.23 7.66 -13.96
CA PHE A 114 2.73 6.39 -13.49
C PHE A 114 1.23 6.46 -13.17
N CYS A 115 0.77 7.59 -12.60
CA CYS A 115 -0.65 7.79 -12.32
C CYS A 115 -1.50 7.73 -13.59
N GLU A 116 -0.99 8.27 -14.71
CA GLU A 116 -1.65 8.25 -16.02
C GLU A 116 -1.86 6.83 -16.58
N LYS A 117 -1.10 5.84 -16.10
CA LYS A 117 -1.23 4.43 -16.50
C LYS A 117 -2.28 3.67 -15.72
N LEU A 118 -2.83 4.25 -14.66
CA LEU A 118 -3.88 3.61 -13.86
C LEU A 118 -5.20 3.65 -14.62
N ASN A 119 -5.88 2.51 -14.71
CA ASN A 119 -7.22 2.45 -15.29
C ASN A 119 -8.27 3.07 -14.35
N ASN A 120 -9.40 3.49 -14.92
CA ASN A 120 -10.49 4.15 -14.18
C ASN A 120 -11.02 3.32 -12.99
N VAL A 121 -11.09 2.00 -13.14
CA VAL A 121 -11.56 1.11 -12.05
C VAL A 121 -10.65 1.17 -10.83
N LEU A 122 -9.34 1.20 -11.05
CA LEU A 122 -8.36 1.29 -9.98
C LEU A 122 -8.34 2.70 -9.35
N LEU A 123 -8.50 3.75 -10.17
CA LEU A 123 -8.63 5.13 -9.70
C LEU A 123 -9.84 5.30 -8.78
N ASP A 124 -11.01 4.77 -9.15
CA ASP A 124 -12.22 4.80 -8.32
C ASP A 124 -12.00 4.12 -6.97
N LYS A 125 -11.29 2.99 -6.95
CA LYS A 125 -10.93 2.29 -5.70
C LYS A 125 -10.00 3.12 -4.83
N ILE A 126 -9.03 3.81 -5.41
CA ILE A 126 -8.14 4.71 -4.68
C ILE A 126 -8.94 5.87 -4.07
N TYR A 127 -9.85 6.49 -4.84
CA TYR A 127 -10.73 7.54 -4.33
C TYR A 127 -11.59 7.08 -3.15
N ASN A 128 -12.24 5.91 -3.28
CA ASN A 128 -13.03 5.34 -2.19
C ASN A 128 -12.19 5.09 -0.94
N ALA A 129 -10.98 4.53 -1.12
CA ALA A 129 -10.04 4.30 -0.04
C ALA A 129 -9.63 5.59 0.70
N LEU A 130 -9.37 6.68 -0.05
CA LEU A 130 -9.07 8.00 0.53
C LEU A 130 -10.23 8.52 1.39
N VAL A 131 -11.47 8.45 0.86
CA VAL A 131 -12.65 8.93 1.57
C VAL A 131 -12.88 8.17 2.87
N ILE A 132 -12.74 6.84 2.84
CA ILE A 132 -12.86 5.99 4.03
C ILE A 132 -11.82 6.39 5.06
N TYR A 133 -10.55 6.48 4.66
CA TYR A 133 -9.47 6.79 5.57
C TYR A 133 -9.60 8.19 6.17
N GLU A 134 -9.94 9.19 5.35
CA GLU A 134 -10.14 10.58 5.79
C GLU A 134 -11.26 10.68 6.84
N ASN A 135 -12.37 9.97 6.64
CA ASN A 135 -13.49 9.96 7.57
C ASN A 135 -13.14 9.31 8.91
N GLU A 136 -12.21 8.35 8.94
CA GLU A 136 -11.75 7.73 10.18
C GLU A 136 -10.74 8.60 10.93
N ILE A 137 -9.76 9.20 10.25
CA ILE A 137 -8.78 10.08 10.92
C ILE A 137 -9.44 11.35 11.48
N LYS A 138 -10.51 11.86 10.87
CA LYS A 138 -11.30 12.99 11.42
C LYS A 138 -11.89 12.67 12.80
N LYS A 139 -12.11 11.38 13.10
CA LYS A 139 -12.61 10.91 14.41
C LYS A 139 -11.47 10.69 15.42
N SER A 140 -10.20 10.75 15.01
CA SER A 140 -9.02 10.48 15.85
C SER A 140 -7.99 11.63 15.79
N PRO A 141 -8.08 12.65 16.66
CA PRO A 141 -7.33 13.90 16.52
C PRO A 141 -5.79 13.80 16.63
N GLN A 142 -5.26 12.73 17.24
CA GLN A 142 -3.84 12.62 17.62
C GLN A 142 -2.90 12.20 16.48
N GLU A 143 -3.41 11.75 15.33
CA GLU A 143 -2.61 11.19 14.22
C GLU A 143 -2.55 12.10 12.97
N THR A 144 -2.92 13.38 13.09
CA THR A 144 -3.47 14.14 11.95
C THR A 144 -2.48 14.83 11.01
N ALA A 145 -1.26 15.20 11.39
CA ALA A 145 -0.41 16.04 10.51
C ALA A 145 0.19 15.28 9.32
N LYS A 146 1.03 14.26 9.57
CA LYS A 146 1.69 13.49 8.49
C LYS A 146 0.70 12.71 7.60
N LEU A 147 -0.45 12.34 8.15
CA LEU A 147 -1.48 11.58 7.43
C LEU A 147 -2.34 12.48 6.54
N LYS A 148 -2.51 13.77 6.89
CA LYS A 148 -3.13 14.76 6.01
C LYS A 148 -2.26 15.04 4.80
N ASP A 149 -0.95 15.20 4.99
CA ASP A 149 -0.01 15.42 3.87
C ASP A 149 -0.05 14.26 2.87
N CYS A 150 -0.11 13.02 3.37
CA CYS A 150 -0.26 11.81 2.57
C CYS A 150 -1.54 11.83 1.70
N ILE A 151 -2.69 12.15 2.29
CA ILE A 151 -3.98 12.23 1.57
C ILE A 151 -3.93 13.32 0.49
N GLU A 152 -3.41 14.51 0.82
CA GLU A 152 -3.34 15.63 -0.10
C GLU A 152 -2.38 15.36 -1.27
N ASN A 153 -1.26 14.69 -1.01
CA ASN A 153 -0.33 14.29 -2.07
C ASN A 153 -0.99 13.30 -3.04
N ILE A 154 -1.67 12.28 -2.52
CA ILE A 154 -2.40 11.33 -3.36
C ILE A 154 -3.45 12.06 -4.20
N ARG A 155 -4.24 12.96 -3.60
CA ARG A 155 -5.25 13.77 -4.34
C ARG A 155 -4.63 14.56 -5.48
N ARG A 156 -3.50 15.23 -5.24
CA ARG A 156 -2.79 15.99 -6.27
C ARG A 156 -2.35 15.09 -7.43
N CYS A 157 -1.82 13.91 -7.12
CA CYS A 157 -1.42 12.93 -8.12
C CYS A 157 -2.60 12.50 -9.00
N ILE A 158 -3.76 12.24 -8.41
CA ILE A 158 -4.93 11.81 -9.18
C ILE A 158 -5.55 12.97 -9.97
N HIS A 159 -5.68 14.17 -9.39
CA HIS A 159 -6.26 15.33 -10.10
C HIS A 159 -5.40 15.80 -11.29
N ALA A 160 -4.08 15.66 -11.20
CA ALA A 160 -3.20 15.93 -12.34
C ALA A 160 -3.46 14.96 -13.52
N ASN A 161 -3.82 13.71 -13.23
CA ASN A 161 -4.20 12.73 -14.24
C ASN A 161 -5.53 13.12 -14.91
N GLU A 162 -6.53 13.54 -14.14
CA GLU A 162 -7.81 14.03 -14.69
C GLU A 162 -7.59 15.19 -15.66
N TYR A 163 -6.74 16.16 -15.33
CA TYR A 163 -6.47 17.32 -16.20
C TYR A 163 -5.67 16.99 -17.47
N ASN A 164 -4.75 16.04 -17.43
CA ASN A 164 -3.98 15.61 -18.60
C ASN A 164 -4.81 14.77 -19.57
N GLY A 165 -5.81 14.02 -19.08
CA GLY A 165 -6.74 13.24 -19.91
C GLY A 165 -7.74 14.08 -20.72
N TYR A 166 -7.98 15.35 -20.37
CA TYR A 166 -8.80 16.29 -21.15
C TYR A 166 -8.00 17.11 -22.18
N ALA A 167 -6.68 16.94 -22.24
CA ALA A 167 -5.79 17.65 -23.16
C ALA A 167 -5.35 16.81 -24.37
N ALA A 168 -5.86 15.59 -24.53
CA ALA A 168 -5.59 14.67 -25.63
C ALA A 168 -6.80 14.52 -26.57
#